data_AF-A0A514WMR1-F1
#
_entry.id   AF-A0A514WMR1-F1
#
_cell.length_a   1.000
_cell.length_b   1.000
_cell.length_c   1.000
_cell.angle_alpha   90.00
_cell.angle_beta   90.00
_cell.angle_gamma   90.00
#
_symmetry.space_group_name_H-M   'P 1'
#
loop_
_entity.id
_entity.type
_entity.pdbx_description
1 polymer ?
#
loop_
_entity_poly.entity_id
_entity_poly.type
_entity_poly.pdbx_seq_one_letter_code
_entity_poly.pdbx_strand_id
1 'polypeptide(L)'
;MRPQIRGGALLLALALAGLAPGGSSLAAAAQDRTSGPVARAATRILDQEGARRLLANKGLTLQWIDWDHRGALMVSREGGVWKLHGRQADANGPGLLALDGTITEIGADYFTFQGRISITNTPDPGRACSADKTWRFAVTQNRRYYRLREFEWCDDLTDYVDIYF
;
A
#
# COMPACT_ATOMS: atom_id res chain seq x y z
N MET A 1 36.20 26.71 -47.99
CA MET A 1 37.47 27.27 -47.45
C MET A 1 37.74 26.66 -46.08
N ARG A 2 39.02 26.37 -45.75
CA ARG A 2 39.53 26.14 -44.37
C ARG A 2 40.08 27.48 -43.81
N PRO A 3 40.21 27.68 -42.49
CA PRO A 3 41.45 27.42 -41.71
C PRO A 3 41.15 26.69 -40.37
N GLN A 4 42.00 26.51 -39.35
CA GLN A 4 43.44 26.17 -39.17
C GLN A 4 43.52 25.45 -37.78
N ILE A 5 43.96 24.19 -37.66
CA ILE A 5 45.30 23.72 -37.21
C ILE A 5 45.85 24.32 -35.89
N ARG A 6 46.44 23.42 -35.07
CA ARG A 6 47.36 23.56 -33.90
C ARG A 6 46.69 23.30 -32.55
N GLY A 7 47.27 22.53 -31.63
CA GLY A 7 48.52 21.76 -31.65
C GLY A 7 48.98 21.45 -30.21
N GLY A 8 49.87 20.46 -30.00
CA GLY A 8 50.48 20.20 -28.69
C GLY A 8 50.68 18.72 -28.38
N ALA A 9 51.93 18.26 -28.42
CA ALA A 9 52.34 17.00 -27.81
C ALA A 9 52.82 17.26 -26.37
N LEU A 10 52.67 16.28 -25.47
CA LEU A 10 53.41 16.27 -24.21
C LEU A 10 53.83 14.85 -23.81
N LEU A 11 54.83 14.76 -22.94
CA LEU A 11 55.77 13.65 -22.84
C LEU A 11 55.32 12.48 -21.94
N LEU A 12 56.02 11.37 -22.14
CA LEU A 12 56.22 10.28 -21.17
C LEU A 12 56.46 10.75 -19.73
N ALA A 13 55.95 9.97 -18.78
CA ALA A 13 56.62 9.72 -17.50
C ALA A 13 56.38 8.27 -17.07
N LEU A 14 57.46 7.49 -16.88
CA LEU A 14 57.42 6.22 -16.15
C LEU A 14 57.35 6.50 -14.66
N ALA A 15 56.59 5.70 -13.92
CA ALA A 15 56.70 5.59 -12.47
C ALA A 15 56.78 4.11 -12.08
N LEU A 16 57.82 3.72 -11.32
CA LEU A 16 57.95 2.38 -10.76
C LEU A 16 57.26 2.30 -9.39
N ALA A 17 56.50 1.23 -9.20
CA ALA A 17 56.18 0.59 -7.92
C ALA A 17 55.99 -0.90 -8.22
N GLY A 18 56.34 -1.87 -7.38
CA GLY A 18 56.76 -1.85 -5.98
C GLY A 18 56.22 -3.15 -5.36
N LEU A 19 57.08 -4.06 -4.88
CA LEU A 19 56.67 -5.41 -4.46
C LEU A 19 55.88 -5.39 -3.14
N ALA A 20 54.81 -6.20 -3.06
CA ALA A 20 54.46 -6.96 -1.86
C ALA A 20 53.51 -8.13 -2.20
N PRO A 21 53.70 -9.34 -1.63
CA PRO A 21 52.76 -10.45 -1.75
C PRO A 21 51.85 -10.58 -0.50
N GLY A 22 50.75 -11.34 -0.66
CA GLY A 22 50.04 -11.97 0.47
C GLY A 22 48.66 -11.39 0.79
N GLY A 23 47.72 -12.28 1.13
CA GLY A 23 46.40 -11.91 1.61
C GLY A 23 45.24 -12.67 0.97
N SER A 24 45.20 -14.01 1.13
CA SER A 24 43.96 -14.77 0.91
C SER A 24 42.92 -14.32 1.93
N SER A 25 42.04 -13.39 1.55
CA SER A 25 40.94 -12.97 2.41
C SER A 25 39.82 -13.99 2.37
N LEU A 26 39.41 -14.42 3.56
CA LEU A 26 38.54 -15.58 3.76
C LEU A 26 37.15 -15.39 3.16
N ALA A 27 36.52 -16.50 2.79
CA ALA A 27 35.15 -16.53 2.31
C ALA A 27 34.23 -15.74 3.25
N ALA A 28 33.52 -14.75 2.68
CA ALA A 28 32.45 -14.08 3.39
C ALA A 28 31.39 -15.13 3.74
N ALA A 29 31.31 -15.46 5.04
CA ALA A 29 30.26 -16.33 5.54
C ALA A 29 28.91 -15.67 5.26
N ALA A 30 28.21 -16.15 4.24
CA ALA A 30 26.84 -15.77 3.98
C ALA A 30 26.03 -16.14 5.22
N GLN A 31 25.65 -15.13 6.01
CA GLN A 31 24.74 -15.33 7.12
C GLN A 31 23.40 -15.73 6.53
N ASP A 32 23.10 -17.02 6.62
CA ASP A 32 21.83 -17.62 6.27
C ASP A 32 20.73 -16.97 7.11
N ARG A 33 20.11 -15.93 6.55
CA ARG A 33 18.94 -15.29 7.13
C ARG A 33 17.77 -16.22 6.91
N THR A 34 17.65 -17.17 7.82
CA THR A 34 16.44 -17.96 8.06
C THR A 34 15.31 -17.03 8.49
N SER A 35 14.73 -16.33 7.52
CA SER A 35 13.50 -15.56 7.69
C SER A 35 12.34 -16.55 7.85
N GLY A 36 12.22 -17.09 9.07
CA GLY A 36 11.02 -17.81 9.48
C GLY A 36 9.77 -16.91 9.33
N PRO A 37 8.57 -17.51 9.26
CA PRO A 37 7.34 -16.74 9.12
C PRO A 37 7.21 -15.75 10.27
N VAL A 38 7.24 -14.45 9.97
CA VAL A 38 6.97 -13.42 10.98
C VAL A 38 5.52 -13.57 11.41
N ALA A 39 5.30 -14.08 12.62
CA ALA A 39 3.97 -14.21 13.20
C ALA A 39 3.30 -12.83 13.20
N ARG A 40 2.19 -12.68 12.47
CA ARG A 40 1.43 -11.43 12.44
C ARG A 40 0.93 -11.14 13.86
N ALA A 41 1.28 -9.96 14.37
CA ALA A 41 0.79 -9.50 15.66
C ALA A 41 -0.76 -9.42 15.63
N ALA A 42 -1.39 -9.76 16.74
CA ALA A 42 -2.84 -9.67 16.90
C ALA A 42 -3.33 -8.22 16.73
N THR A 43 -4.55 -8.05 16.25
CA THR A 43 -5.18 -6.74 16.06
C THR A 43 -5.33 -6.02 17.40
N ARG A 44 -4.83 -4.78 17.51
CA ARG A 44 -4.94 -3.97 18.73
C ARG A 44 -6.34 -3.36 18.83
N ILE A 45 -7.17 -3.91 19.72
CA ILE A 45 -8.52 -3.39 19.99
C ILE A 45 -8.44 -2.39 21.14
N LEU A 46 -8.56 -1.10 20.83
CA LEU A 46 -8.63 0.00 21.79
C LEU A 46 -10.08 0.35 22.16
N ASP A 47 -11.03 0.08 21.27
CA ASP A 47 -12.47 0.27 21.53
C ASP A 47 -13.31 -0.92 21.06
N GLN A 48 -14.21 -1.39 21.93
CA GLN A 48 -15.04 -2.57 21.67
C GLN A 48 -16.26 -2.26 20.79
N GLU A 49 -16.79 -1.04 20.82
CA GLU A 49 -17.92 -0.64 19.99
C GLU A 49 -17.49 -0.44 18.53
N GLY A 50 -16.31 0.14 18.28
CA GLY A 50 -15.65 0.17 16.98
C GLY A 50 -15.41 -1.24 16.42
N ALA A 51 -14.97 -2.18 17.26
CA ALA A 51 -14.80 -3.58 16.87
C ALA A 51 -16.14 -4.24 16.50
N ARG A 52 -17.21 -3.96 17.27
CA ARG A 52 -18.56 -4.43 16.98
C ARG A 52 -19.12 -3.85 15.66
N ARG A 53 -18.87 -2.57 15.37
CA ARG A 53 -19.27 -1.91 14.11
C ARG A 53 -18.61 -2.54 12.89
N LEU A 54 -17.33 -2.89 12.97
CA LEU A 54 -16.61 -3.55 11.88
C LEU A 54 -17.15 -4.95 11.59
N LEU A 55 -17.48 -5.74 12.63
CA LEU A 55 -18.15 -7.04 12.47
C LEU A 55 -19.58 -6.90 11.91
N ALA A 56 -20.29 -5.84 12.31
CA ALA A 56 -21.65 -5.53 11.88
C ALA A 56 -21.73 -4.56 10.69
N ASN A 57 -20.68 -4.53 9.84
CA ASN A 57 -20.62 -3.61 8.71
C ASN A 57 -21.75 -3.88 7.70
N LYS A 58 -22.04 -2.87 6.88
CA LYS A 58 -23.13 -2.87 5.89
C LYS A 58 -22.60 -2.58 4.48
N GLY A 59 -21.46 -3.19 4.14
CA GLY A 59 -20.80 -3.04 2.85
C GLY A 59 -19.96 -1.76 2.71
N LEU A 60 -19.46 -1.54 1.50
CA LEU A 60 -18.59 -0.41 1.13
C LEU A 60 -19.01 0.27 -0.18
N THR A 61 -18.58 1.52 -0.38
CA THR A 61 -18.75 2.26 -1.65
C THR A 61 -17.49 3.03 -2.05
N LEU A 62 -17.30 3.20 -3.36
CA LEU A 62 -16.49 4.22 -4.00
C LEU A 62 -17.44 5.20 -4.71
N GLN A 63 -17.25 6.51 -4.52
CA GLN A 63 -18.10 7.56 -5.11
C GLN A 63 -18.30 7.45 -6.63
N TRP A 64 -17.29 6.96 -7.34
CA TRP A 64 -17.25 6.90 -8.80
C TRP A 64 -17.99 5.69 -9.38
N ILE A 65 -18.38 4.74 -8.52
CA ILE A 65 -19.21 3.60 -8.88
C ILE A 65 -20.67 3.90 -8.53
N ASP A 66 -20.98 3.93 -7.24
CA ASP A 66 -22.34 4.15 -6.74
C ASP A 66 -22.31 4.46 -5.23
N TRP A 67 -23.24 5.28 -4.76
CA TRP A 67 -23.48 5.59 -3.34
C TRP A 67 -24.56 4.71 -2.69
N ASP A 68 -25.56 4.32 -3.47
CA ASP A 68 -26.73 3.56 -3.03
C ASP A 68 -26.47 2.04 -3.16
N HIS A 69 -25.85 1.61 -4.26
CA HIS A 69 -25.50 0.20 -4.49
C HIS A 69 -24.13 -0.16 -3.89
N ARG A 70 -24.16 -0.61 -2.63
CA ARG A 70 -22.95 -1.00 -1.89
C ARG A 70 -22.39 -2.33 -2.34
N GLY A 71 -21.06 -2.42 -2.37
CA GLY A 71 -20.33 -3.67 -2.47
C GLY A 71 -20.33 -4.46 -1.16
N ALA A 72 -19.90 -5.71 -1.23
CA ALA A 72 -19.76 -6.59 -0.07
C ALA A 72 -18.44 -6.34 0.67
N LEU A 73 -18.47 -6.40 2.01
CA LEU A 73 -17.30 -6.29 2.88
C LEU A 73 -17.38 -7.33 3.99
N MET A 74 -16.34 -8.14 4.11
CA MET A 74 -16.23 -9.22 5.10
C MET A 74 -15.07 -8.94 6.06
N VAL A 75 -15.36 -9.10 7.35
CA VAL A 75 -14.35 -9.14 8.41
C VAL A 75 -14.29 -10.56 8.96
N SER A 76 -13.11 -11.17 8.92
CA SER A 76 -12.86 -12.49 9.52
C SER A 76 -11.79 -12.40 10.62
N ARG A 77 -11.74 -13.39 11.51
CA ARG A 77 -10.87 -13.41 12.70
C ARG A 77 -10.13 -14.74 12.76
N GLU A 78 -8.81 -14.70 12.78
CA GLU A 78 -7.94 -15.89 12.79
C GLU A 78 -6.72 -15.61 13.67
N GLY A 79 -6.48 -16.42 14.70
CA GLY A 79 -5.32 -16.24 15.60
C GLY A 79 -5.24 -14.87 16.30
N GLY A 80 -6.36 -14.19 16.50
CA GLY A 80 -6.40 -12.81 17.03
C GLY A 80 -6.14 -11.71 15.99
N VAL A 81 -5.86 -12.08 14.74
CA VAL A 81 -5.71 -11.18 13.60
C VAL A 81 -7.06 -11.01 12.90
N TRP A 82 -7.47 -9.76 12.66
CA TRP A 82 -8.68 -9.43 11.92
C TRP A 82 -8.33 -9.17 10.46
N LYS A 83 -8.90 -9.94 9.54
CA LYS A 83 -8.74 -9.74 8.09
C LYS A 83 -9.94 -8.97 7.54
N LEU A 84 -9.69 -8.16 6.50
CA LEU A 84 -10.70 -7.35 5.82
C LEU A 84 -10.60 -7.61 4.32
N HIS A 85 -11.71 -8.07 3.73
CA HIS A 85 -11.84 -8.30 2.29
C HIS A 85 -13.10 -7.61 1.79
N GLY A 86 -13.00 -6.76 0.77
CA GLY A 86 -14.12 -5.99 0.25
C GLY A 86 -14.09 -5.82 -1.25
N ARG A 87 -15.27 -5.74 -1.88
CA ARG A 87 -15.40 -5.53 -3.32
C ARG A 87 -16.72 -4.81 -3.66
N GLN A 88 -16.64 -3.72 -4.41
CA GLN A 88 -17.78 -3.12 -5.11
C GLN A 88 -17.48 -3.16 -6.61
N ALA A 89 -18.39 -3.72 -7.40
CA ALA A 89 -18.35 -3.62 -8.85
C ALA A 89 -19.46 -2.68 -9.32
N ASP A 90 -19.20 -1.95 -10.40
CA ASP A 90 -20.19 -1.16 -11.10
C ASP A 90 -21.23 -2.08 -11.75
N ALA A 91 -22.51 -1.74 -11.55
CA ALA A 91 -23.63 -2.49 -12.12
C ALA A 91 -23.84 -2.22 -13.62
N ASN A 92 -23.33 -1.08 -14.11
CA ASN A 92 -23.53 -0.58 -15.48
C ASN A 92 -22.22 -0.51 -16.29
N GLY A 93 -21.09 -0.92 -15.71
CA GLY A 93 -19.77 -0.71 -16.32
C GLY A 93 -18.66 -1.59 -15.74
N PRO A 94 -17.42 -1.43 -16.23
CA PRO A 94 -16.24 -2.20 -15.80
C PRO A 94 -15.60 -1.68 -14.51
N GLY A 95 -16.22 -0.70 -13.84
CA GLY A 95 -15.72 -0.07 -12.61
C GLY A 95 -15.60 -1.06 -11.46
N LEU A 96 -14.50 -0.98 -10.70
CA LEU A 96 -14.22 -1.91 -9.61
C LEU A 96 -13.40 -1.24 -8.50
N LEU A 97 -13.87 -1.38 -7.27
CA LEU A 97 -13.13 -1.16 -6.03
C LEU A 97 -12.87 -2.52 -5.36
N ALA A 98 -11.64 -2.78 -4.89
CA ALA A 98 -11.33 -3.92 -4.04
C ALA A 98 -10.36 -3.56 -2.90
N LEU A 99 -10.58 -4.17 -1.73
CA LEU A 99 -9.77 -4.08 -0.52
C LEU A 99 -9.37 -5.49 -0.07
N ASP A 100 -8.10 -5.72 0.23
CA ASP A 100 -7.60 -7.01 0.76
C ASP A 100 -6.48 -6.79 1.78
N GLY A 101 -6.64 -7.28 3.01
CA GLY A 101 -5.60 -7.13 4.02
C GLY A 101 -6.02 -7.43 5.46
N THR A 102 -5.41 -6.70 6.39
CA THR A 102 -5.50 -6.94 7.84
C THR A 102 -5.76 -5.65 8.59
N ILE A 103 -6.72 -5.66 9.51
CA ILE A 103 -6.94 -4.55 10.46
C ILE A 103 -5.90 -4.69 11.57
N THR A 104 -5.04 -3.68 11.73
CA THR A 104 -3.96 -3.70 12.74
C THR A 104 -4.37 -3.02 14.04
N GLU A 105 -5.30 -2.07 13.98
CA GLU A 105 -5.83 -1.35 15.14
C GLU A 105 -7.29 -0.94 14.95
N ILE A 106 -8.07 -0.95 16.04
CA ILE A 106 -9.46 -0.50 16.10
C ILE A 106 -9.64 0.45 17.29
N GLY A 107 -10.10 1.68 17.02
CA GLY A 107 -10.49 2.70 18.00
C GLY A 107 -11.95 3.14 17.85
N ALA A 108 -12.39 4.09 18.67
CA ALA A 108 -13.81 4.42 18.85
C ALA A 108 -14.51 4.99 17.60
N ASP A 109 -13.82 5.86 16.87
CA ASP A 109 -14.26 6.48 15.62
C ASP A 109 -13.43 6.00 14.42
N TYR A 110 -12.60 4.95 14.59
CA TYR A 110 -11.51 4.71 13.66
C TYR A 110 -10.96 3.28 13.58
N PHE A 111 -10.31 2.95 12.46
CA PHE A 111 -9.39 1.81 12.39
C PHE A 111 -8.18 2.06 11.48
N THR A 112 -7.20 1.18 11.60
CA THR A 112 -5.99 1.14 10.76
C THR A 112 -5.96 -0.18 10.01
N PHE A 113 -5.79 -0.13 8.69
CA PHE A 113 -5.82 -1.27 7.79
C PHE A 113 -4.49 -1.37 7.04
N GLN A 114 -3.83 -2.51 7.09
CA GLN A 114 -2.62 -2.80 6.34
C GLN A 114 -2.93 -3.80 5.23
N GLY A 115 -2.69 -3.40 3.98
CA GLY A 115 -2.92 -4.23 2.81
C GLY A 115 -3.20 -3.41 1.57
N ARG A 116 -3.86 -4.06 0.60
CA ARG A 116 -4.09 -3.52 -0.74
C ARG A 116 -5.44 -2.81 -0.84
N ILE A 117 -5.42 -1.64 -1.47
CA ILE A 117 -6.61 -1.01 -2.07
C ILE A 117 -6.35 -0.88 -3.56
N SER A 118 -7.34 -1.23 -4.38
CA SER A 118 -7.27 -1.07 -5.83
C SER A 118 -8.58 -0.54 -6.42
N ILE A 119 -8.45 0.35 -7.40
CA ILE A 119 -9.55 0.93 -8.18
C ILE A 119 -9.23 0.75 -9.66
N THR A 120 -10.18 0.26 -10.47
CA THR A 120 -10.00 0.12 -11.92
C THR A 120 -11.22 0.57 -12.71
N ASN A 121 -10.99 1.19 -13.87
CA ASN A 121 -11.98 1.66 -14.85
C ASN A 121 -13.08 2.59 -14.30
N THR A 122 -12.76 3.41 -13.29
CA THR A 122 -13.72 4.36 -12.70
C THR A 122 -12.99 5.51 -11.98
N PRO A 123 -13.29 6.79 -12.24
CA PRO A 123 -14.37 7.26 -13.13
C PRO A 123 -14.06 7.04 -14.61
N ASP A 124 -12.79 7.08 -15.02
CA ASP A 124 -12.38 6.93 -16.42
C ASP A 124 -12.08 5.47 -16.81
N PRO A 125 -12.53 5.01 -18.00
CA PRO A 125 -12.12 3.72 -18.55
C PRO A 125 -10.59 3.60 -18.67
N GLY A 126 -10.03 2.47 -18.23
CA GLY A 126 -8.59 2.26 -18.24
C GLY A 126 -7.82 2.86 -17.05
N ARG A 127 -8.46 3.66 -16.16
CA ARG A 127 -7.86 4.06 -14.87
C ARG A 127 -7.47 2.80 -14.09
N ALA A 128 -6.28 2.78 -13.48
CA ALA A 128 -5.77 1.61 -12.75
C ALA A 128 -4.88 2.03 -11.57
N CYS A 129 -5.48 2.09 -10.39
CA CYS A 129 -4.83 2.43 -9.13
C CYS A 129 -4.69 1.19 -8.25
N SER A 130 -3.51 0.94 -7.69
CA SER A 130 -3.27 -0.17 -6.75
C SER A 130 -2.08 0.13 -5.85
N ALA A 131 -2.31 0.18 -4.54
CA ALA A 131 -1.25 0.39 -3.55
C ALA A 131 -1.42 -0.57 -2.37
N ASP A 132 -0.31 -1.01 -1.80
CA ASP A 132 -0.24 -1.92 -0.66
C ASP A 132 0.56 -1.23 0.46
N LYS A 133 -0.15 -0.76 1.49
CA LYS A 133 0.42 0.08 2.56
C LYS A 133 -0.48 0.08 3.80
N THR A 134 -0.15 0.93 4.76
CA THR A 134 -0.99 1.22 5.93
C THR A 134 -1.94 2.36 5.60
N TRP A 135 -3.23 2.11 5.76
CA TRP A 135 -4.34 3.01 5.48
C TRP A 135 -5.09 3.35 6.75
N ARG A 136 -5.72 4.51 6.75
CA ARG A 136 -6.39 5.08 7.90
C ARG A 136 -7.85 5.34 7.55
N PHE A 137 -8.77 4.68 8.25
CA PHE A 137 -10.23 4.86 8.07
C PHE A 137 -10.83 5.50 9.32
N ALA A 138 -11.63 6.56 9.18
CA ALA A 138 -12.23 7.24 10.32
C ALA A 138 -13.62 7.82 10.03
N VAL A 139 -14.44 7.87 11.07
CA VAL A 139 -15.72 8.58 11.12
C VAL A 139 -15.44 10.04 11.43
N THR A 140 -16.11 10.95 10.73
CA THR A 140 -16.09 12.38 11.05
C THR A 140 -17.53 12.90 11.08
N GLN A 141 -17.81 13.99 11.81
CA GLN A 141 -19.10 14.70 11.75
C GLN A 141 -20.34 13.79 11.94
N ASN A 142 -20.29 12.85 12.89
CA ASN A 142 -21.39 11.90 13.19
C ASN A 142 -21.88 11.05 12.01
N ARG A 143 -21.05 10.85 10.98
CA ARG A 143 -21.36 9.98 9.82
C ARG A 143 -21.57 8.51 10.25
N ARG A 144 -22.36 7.78 9.46
CA ARG A 144 -22.68 6.34 9.66
C ARG A 144 -21.80 5.40 8.82
N TYR A 145 -20.58 5.86 8.57
CA TYR A 145 -19.55 5.16 7.82
C TYR A 145 -18.17 5.65 8.23
N TYR A 146 -17.17 4.78 8.11
CA TYR A 146 -15.77 5.15 8.12
C TYR A 146 -15.37 5.56 6.70
N ARG A 147 -14.68 6.69 6.53
CA ARG A 147 -14.09 7.09 5.25
C ARG A 147 -12.58 6.88 5.26
N LEU A 148 -12.02 6.40 4.15
CA LEU A 148 -10.57 6.42 3.91
C LEU A 148 -10.04 7.86 4.05
N ARG A 149 -8.98 8.07 4.82
CA ARG A 149 -8.50 9.43 5.16
C ARG A 149 -7.44 9.99 4.22
N GLU A 150 -6.88 9.15 3.35
CA GLU A 150 -5.99 9.55 2.26
C GLU A 150 -6.82 9.55 0.97
N PHE A 151 -7.39 10.72 0.64
CA PHE A 151 -8.34 10.84 -0.48
C PHE A 151 -7.64 10.79 -1.85
N GLU A 152 -6.51 11.48 -1.97
CA GLU A 152 -5.67 11.56 -3.17
C GLU A 152 -4.41 10.74 -2.92
N TRP A 153 -4.27 9.62 -3.61
CA TRP A 153 -3.21 8.64 -3.35
C TRP A 153 -2.64 7.96 -4.61
N CYS A 154 -3.20 8.26 -5.80
CA CYS A 154 -2.87 7.60 -7.05
C CYS A 154 -2.58 8.60 -8.19
N ASP A 155 -3.58 9.41 -8.55
CA ASP A 155 -3.63 10.17 -9.81
C ASP A 155 -4.36 11.51 -9.65
N ASP A 156 -4.13 12.21 -8.54
CA ASP A 156 -4.70 13.51 -8.16
C ASP A 156 -6.24 13.58 -8.07
N LEU A 157 -6.93 12.45 -8.27
CA LEU A 157 -8.36 12.30 -8.01
C LEU A 157 -8.63 11.99 -6.53
N THR A 158 -9.61 12.69 -5.95
CA THR A 158 -10.16 12.38 -4.63
C THR A 158 -11.07 11.15 -4.71
N ASP A 159 -10.67 10.06 -4.04
CA ASP A 159 -11.43 8.81 -3.90
C ASP A 159 -12.03 8.65 -2.49
N TYR A 160 -13.34 8.84 -2.37
CA TYR A 160 -14.10 8.52 -1.16
C TYR A 160 -14.46 7.03 -1.14
N VAL A 161 -13.59 6.24 -0.49
CA VAL A 161 -13.90 4.87 -0.07
C VAL A 161 -14.56 4.89 1.31
N ASP A 162 -15.84 4.53 1.37
CA ASP A 162 -16.66 4.53 2.59
C ASP A 162 -17.07 3.10 3.00
N ILE A 163 -17.07 2.82 4.31
CA ILE A 163 -17.44 1.53 4.92
C ILE A 163 -18.52 1.77 5.98
N TYR A 164 -19.71 1.21 5.79
CA TYR A 164 -20.95 1.56 6.52
C TYR A 164 -21.21 0.68 7.75
N PHE A 165 -21.93 1.21 8.76
CA PHE A 165 -22.35 0.47 9.97
C PHE A 165 -23.65 1.01 10.64
#